data_AF-A0A970C0P6-F1
#
_entry.id   AF-A0A970C0P6-F1
#
_cell.length_a   1.000
_cell.length_b   1.000
_cell.length_c   1.000
_cell.angle_alpha   90.00
_cell.angle_beta   90.00
_cell.angle_gamma   90.00
#
_symmetry.space_group_name_H-M   'P 1'
#
loop_
_entity.id
_entity.type
_entity.pdbx_description
1 polymer ?
#
loop_
_entity_poly.entity_id
_entity_poly.type
_entity_poly.pdbx_seq_one_letter_code
_entity_poly.pdbx_strand_id
1 'polypeptide(L)' 'MRKPRHVTEAVMIGRDSWDLQHFLALPNTATPAQQVEALKADARWQRDHMEEIQFRIDALIDQIQEEA' A
#
# COMPACT_ATOMS: atom_id res chain seq x y z
N MET A 1 -2.58 -20.25 -18.37
CA MET A 1 -2.89 -18.84 -18.03
C MET A 1 -1.79 -18.31 -17.11
N ARG A 2 -0.95 -17.38 -17.59
CA ARG A 2 0.14 -16.75 -16.81
C ARG A 2 -0.32 -15.64 -15.85
N LYS A 3 -1.60 -15.23 -15.93
CA LYS A 3 -2.21 -14.16 -15.12
C LYS A 3 -2.13 -14.30 -13.58
N PRO A 4 -2.10 -15.48 -12.94
CA PRO A 4 -2.20 -15.56 -11.48
C PRO A 4 -1.14 -14.76 -10.73
N ARG A 5 0.10 -14.73 -11.22
CA ARG A 5 1.19 -13.98 -10.56
C ARG A 5 1.06 -12.46 -10.68
N HIS A 6 0.73 -11.94 -11.87
CA HIS A 6 0.56 -10.48 -12.06
C HIS A 6 -0.63 -9.97 -11.27
N VAL A 7 -1.70 -10.78 -11.20
CA VAL A 7 -2.86 -10.49 -10.34
C VAL A 7 -2.45 -10.48 -8.87
N THR A 8 -1.62 -11.43 -8.42
CA THR A 8 -1.15 -11.47 -7.03
C THR A 8 -0.33 -10.22 -6.70
N GLU A 9 0.64 -9.84 -7.54
CA GLU A 9 1.48 -8.67 -7.28
C GLU A 9 0.67 -7.36 -7.31
N ALA A 10 -0.25 -7.21 -8.28
CA ALA A 10 -1.14 -6.05 -8.34
C ALA A 10 -2.02 -5.92 -7.07
N VAL A 11 -2.49 -7.05 -6.51
CA VAL A 11 -3.24 -7.06 -5.25
C VAL A 11 -2.36 -6.64 -4.07
N MET A 12 -1.10 -7.08 -4.03
CA MET A 12 -0.16 -6.69 -2.97
C MET A 12 0.15 -5.19 -3.03
N ILE A 13 0.47 -4.65 -4.21
CA ILE A 13 0.66 -3.20 -4.42
C ILE A 13 -0.58 -2.40 -3.98
N GLY A 14 -1.78 -2.89 -4.30
CA GLY A 14 -3.03 -2.25 -3.91
C GLY A 14 -3.25 -2.19 -2.39
N ARG A 15 -2.88 -3.25 -1.65
CA ARG A 15 -2.96 -3.28 -0.18
C ARG A 15 -1.97 -2.33 0.47
N ASP A 16 -0.77 -2.25 -0.08
CA ASP A 16 0.27 -1.38 0.45
C ASP A 16 -0.07 0.09 0.18
N SER A 17 -0.81 0.43 -0.87
CA SER A 17 -0.90 1.83 -1.29
C SER A 17 -1.89 2.73 -0.52
N TRP A 18 -2.84 2.18 0.26
CA TRP A 18 -3.98 3.00 0.71
C TRP A 18 -4.56 2.73 2.10
N ASP A 19 -4.24 1.62 2.77
CA ASP A 19 -4.88 1.33 4.06
C ASP A 19 -4.31 2.20 5.20
N LEU A 20 -5.18 2.81 6.00
CA LEU A 20 -4.83 3.57 7.21
C LEU A 20 -4.52 2.60 8.37
N GLN A 21 -3.49 1.77 8.19
CA GLN A 21 -3.21 0.65 9.08
C GLN A 21 -3.08 1.06 10.55
N HIS A 22 -2.43 2.19 10.85
CA HIS A 22 -2.26 2.66 12.21
C HIS A 22 -3.59 3.13 12.81
N PHE A 23 -4.41 3.82 12.02
CA PHE A 23 -5.74 4.26 12.45
C PHE A 23 -6.69 3.08 12.66
N LEU A 24 -6.71 2.12 11.73
CA LEU A 24 -7.56 0.93 11.78
C LEU A 24 -7.19 -0.02 12.93
N ALA A 25 -5.94 0.04 13.40
CA ALA A 25 -5.50 -0.71 14.58
C ALA A 25 -5.98 -0.11 15.91
N LEU A 26 -6.54 1.10 15.92
CA LEU A 26 -7.01 1.73 17.15
C LEU A 26 -8.26 1.03 17.71
N PRO A 27 -8.38 0.89 19.05
CA PRO A 27 -9.63 0.44 19.65
C PRO A 27 -10.72 1.51 19.46
N ASN A 28 -11.99 1.10 19.46
CA ASN A 28 -13.14 2.00 19.33
C ASN A 28 -13.22 3.09 20.44
N THR A 29 -12.48 2.92 21.53
CA THR A 29 -12.38 3.88 22.65
C THR A 29 -11.22 4.86 22.49
N ALA A 30 -10.49 4.85 21.37
CA ALA A 30 -9.36 5.73 21.15
C ALA A 30 -9.76 7.21 21.17
N THR A 31 -9.00 8.01 21.92
CA THR A 31 -9.23 9.44 22.02
C THR A 31 -8.93 10.15 20.69
N PRO A 32 -9.51 11.35 20.45
CA PRO A 32 -9.20 12.15 19.26
C PRO A 32 -7.70 12.42 19.07
N ALA A 33 -6.94 12.59 20.16
CA ALA A 33 -5.49 12.79 20.07
C ALA A 33 -4.76 11.54 19.53
N GLN A 34 -5.15 10.35 19.97
CA GLN A 34 -4.57 9.10 19.47
C GLN A 34 -4.94 8.85 18.00
N GLN A 35 -6.19 9.17 17.62
CA GLN A 35 -6.65 9.15 16.24
C GLN A 35 -5.79 10.04 15.33
N VAL A 36 -5.53 11.28 15.76
CA VAL A 36 -4.68 12.22 15.01
C VAL A 36 -3.25 11.70 14.88
N GLU A 37 -2.65 11.17 15.94
CA GLU A 37 -1.29 10.63 15.87
C GLU A 37 -1.18 9.40 14.96
N ALA A 38 -2.20 8.53 14.95
CA ALA A 38 -2.27 7.40 14.03
C ALA A 38 -2.34 7.87 12.57
N LEU A 39 -3.21 8.85 12.26
CA LEU A 39 -3.30 9.43 10.91
C LEU A 39 -1.99 10.09 10.48
N LYS A 40 -1.27 10.75 11.39
CA LYS A 40 0.06 11.29 11.09
C LYS A 40 1.08 10.20 10.79
N ALA A 41 1.01 9.05 11.47
CA ALA A 41 1.86 7.91 11.19
C ALA A 41 1.54 7.30 9.81
N ASP A 42 0.26 7.09 9.51
CA ASP A 42 -0.19 6.63 8.19
C ASP A 42 0.27 7.59 7.07
N ALA A 43 0.11 8.91 7.27
CA ALA A 43 0.53 9.91 6.29
C ALA A 43 2.05 9.94 6.07
N ARG A 44 2.86 9.70 7.11
CA ARG A 44 4.32 9.57 6.97
C ARG A 44 4.66 8.30 6.20
N TRP A 45 4.07 7.17 6.60
CA TRP A 45 4.30 5.90 5.94
C TRP A 45 3.98 5.99 4.45
N GLN A 46 2.80 6.52 4.09
CA GLN A 46 2.42 6.70 2.68
C GLN A 46 3.43 7.55 1.93
N ARG A 47 3.83 8.70 2.49
CA ARG A 47 4.83 9.57 1.86
C ARG A 47 6.15 8.86 1.59
N ASP A 48 6.63 8.11 2.58
CA ASP A 48 7.94 7.45 2.50
C ASP A 48 7.93 6.23 1.57
N HIS A 49 6.76 5.61 1.33
CA HIS A 49 6.63 4.37 0.54
C HIS A 49 6.01 4.59 -0.86
N MET A 50 5.58 5.81 -1.21
CA MET A 50 5.03 6.10 -2.55
C MET A 50 6.05 5.81 -3.67
N GLU A 51 7.32 6.14 -3.47
CA GLU A 51 8.36 5.86 -4.46
C GLU A 51 8.58 4.35 -4.67
N GLU A 52 8.54 3.57 -3.59
CA GLU A 52 8.64 2.11 -3.66
C GLU A 52 7.44 1.49 -4.38
N ILE A 53 6.23 1.95 -4.09
CA ILE A 53 5.00 1.53 -4.76
C ILE A 53 5.10 1.83 -6.26
N GLN A 54 5.55 3.02 -6.64
CA GLN A 54 5.74 3.39 -8.05
C GLN A 54 6.75 2.47 -8.73
N PHE A 55 7.90 2.22 -8.09
CA PHE A 55 8.91 1.31 -8.62
C PHE A 55 8.36 -0.11 -8.84
N ARG A 56 7.55 -0.63 -7.91
CA ARG A 56 6.92 -1.95 -8.05
C ARG A 56 5.89 -2.00 -9.18
N ILE A 57 5.16 -0.92 -9.40
CA ILE A 57 4.24 -0.79 -10.54
C ILE A 57 5.02 -0.83 -11.85
N ASP A 58 6.09 -0.03 -11.96
CA ASP A 58 6.91 0.03 -13.17
C ASP A 58 7.54 -1.34 -13.47
N ALA A 59 8.09 -2.01 -12.46
CA ALA A 59 8.64 -3.36 -12.59
C ALA A 59 7.59 -4.40 -13.03
N LEU A 60 6.36 -4.31 -12.52
CA LEU A 60 5.26 -5.19 -12.94
C LEU A 60 4.83 -4.91 -14.39
N ILE A 61 4.84 -3.65 -14.82
CA ILE A 61 4.58 -3.28 -16.22
C ILE A 61 5.64 -3.92 -17.14
N ASP A 62 6.92 -3.76 -16.82
CA ASP A 62 8.03 -4.29 -17.62
C ASP A 62 7.94 -5.82 -17.74
N GLN A 63 7.69 -6.53 -16.63
CA GLN A 63 7.50 -7.98 -16.64
C GLN A 63 6.34 -8.44 -17.52
N ILE A 64 5.22 -7.71 -17.51
CA ILE A 64 4.05 -8.02 -18.36
C ILE A 64 4.41 -7.85 -19.84
N GLN A 65 5.17 -6.81 -20.18
CA GLN A 65 5.56 -6.51 -21.56
C GLN A 65 6.59 -7.51 -22.12
N GLU A 66 7.57 -7.93 -21.31
CA GLU A 66 8.58 -8.93 -21.72
C GLU A 66 7.98 -10.31 -22.02
N GLU A 67 6.80 -10.61 -21.46
CA GLU A 67 6.12 -11.90 -21.61
C GLU A 67 5.06 -11.98 -22.70
N ALA A 68 4.75 -10.83 -23.30
CA ALA A 68 3.78 -10.67 -24.39
C ALA A 68 4.41 -11.03 -25.74
#